data_AF-A0A091C005-F1
#
_entry.id   AF-A0A091C005-F1
#
_cell.length_a   1.000
_cell.length_b   1.000
_cell.length_c   1.000
_cell.angle_alpha   90.00
_cell.angle_beta   90.00
_cell.angle_gamma   90.00
#
_symmetry.space_group_name_H-M   'P 1'
#
loop_
_entity.id
_entity.type
_entity.pdbx_description
1 polymer ?
#
loop_
_entity_poly.entity_id
_entity_poly.type
_entity_poly.pdbx_seq_one_letter_code
_entity_poly.pdbx_strand_id
1 'polypeptide(L)'
;MKVTLNRTSFTQQLQTVQRAISTKTTMPILTGVKIDLSNKGLTLTGSNADISIESFLSSEDEKAQMKIESPGSIVLQARFFSEIIRRLPENHVTLEVLDNNQVEITSGKANFLVNGLDAESYPHLPVVDSQQEIQLPVDMLNKLINETVFAVSQHESRPILTGVHFTLKNSPFVSSSYRFSSAKSTYYSFRK
;
A
#
# COMPACT_ATOMS: atom_id res chain seq x y z
N MET A 1 16.43 -10.16 10.00
CA MET A 1 15.55 -8.98 10.16
C MET A 1 15.05 -8.92 11.60
N LYS A 2 15.20 -7.79 12.30
CA LYS A 2 14.65 -7.55 13.65
C LYS A 2 14.36 -6.07 13.88
N VAL A 3 13.12 -5.76 14.26
CA VAL A 3 12.65 -4.40 14.55
C VAL A 3 11.64 -4.39 15.69
N THR A 4 11.70 -3.37 16.54
CA THR A 4 10.65 -3.03 17.50
C THR A 4 10.06 -1.68 17.17
N LEU A 5 8.73 -1.54 17.20
CA LEU A 5 8.06 -0.29 16.85
C LEU A 5 6.70 -0.15 17.52
N ASN A 6 6.17 1.07 17.50
CA ASN A 6 4.84 1.38 18.01
C ASN A 6 3.77 0.66 17.19
N ARG A 7 2.92 -0.11 17.88
CA ARG A 7 1.86 -0.93 17.30
C ARG A 7 0.83 -0.09 16.54
N THR A 8 0.45 1.07 17.07
CA THR A 8 -0.58 1.92 16.44
C THR A 8 -0.09 2.46 15.11
N SER A 9 1.12 3.03 15.09
CA SER A 9 1.77 3.51 13.86
C SER A 9 1.93 2.38 12.84
N PHE A 10 2.40 1.21 13.28
CA PHE A 10 2.52 0.05 12.41
C PHE A 10 1.19 -0.45 11.84
N THR A 11 0.14 -0.52 12.67
CA THR A 11 -1.20 -0.95 12.27
C THR A 11 -1.77 -0.05 11.18
N GLN A 12 -1.56 1.27 11.27
CA GLN A 12 -2.02 2.23 10.26
C GLN A 12 -1.37 1.96 8.90
N GLN A 13 -0.05 1.77 8.86
CA GLN A 13 0.68 1.46 7.62
C GLN A 13 0.20 0.12 7.03
N LEU A 14 0.03 -0.88 7.88
CA LEU A 14 -0.45 -2.21 7.49
C LEU A 14 -1.89 -2.15 6.94
N GLN A 15 -2.76 -1.32 7.49
CA GLN A 15 -4.13 -1.11 6.97
C GLN A 15 -4.13 -0.41 5.61
N THR A 16 -3.20 0.52 5.36
CA THR A 16 -3.08 1.21 4.08
C THR A 16 -2.74 0.24 2.95
N VAL A 17 -1.68 -0.55 3.12
CA VAL A 17 -1.23 -1.51 2.08
C VAL A 17 -2.20 -2.66 1.87
N GLN A 18 -2.95 -3.06 2.90
CA GLN A 18 -3.98 -4.10 2.79
C GLN A 18 -5.08 -3.78 1.78
N ARG A 19 -5.31 -2.49 1.47
CA ARG A 19 -6.31 -2.09 0.45
C ARG A 19 -5.95 -2.57 -0.95
N ALA A 20 -4.68 -2.86 -1.21
CA ALA A 20 -4.21 -3.42 -2.48
C ALA A 20 -4.06 -4.95 -2.44
N ILE A 21 -4.38 -5.62 -1.33
CA ILE A 21 -4.20 -7.07 -1.20
C ILE A 21 -5.55 -7.77 -1.39
N SER A 22 -5.65 -8.61 -2.42
CA SER A 22 -6.85 -9.41 -2.67
C SER A 22 -6.87 -10.67 -1.81
N THR A 23 -8.05 -11.09 -1.37
CA THR A 23 -8.25 -12.33 -0.59
C THR A 23 -8.07 -13.60 -1.43
N LYS A 24 -8.20 -13.48 -2.75
CA LYS A 24 -7.98 -14.54 -3.75
C LYS A 24 -7.25 -13.93 -4.94
N THR A 25 -6.23 -14.62 -5.42
CA THR A 25 -5.39 -14.20 -6.55
C THR A 25 -4.76 -15.44 -7.20
N THR A 26 -4.40 -15.34 -8.47
CA THR A 26 -3.66 -16.36 -9.21
C THR A 26 -2.21 -16.52 -8.73
N MET A 27 -1.67 -15.51 -8.05
CA MET A 27 -0.33 -15.52 -7.46
C MET A 27 -0.43 -15.53 -5.93
N PRO A 28 -0.39 -16.71 -5.27
CA PRO A 28 -0.67 -16.82 -3.83
C PRO A 28 0.21 -15.96 -2.93
N ILE A 29 1.44 -15.64 -3.34
CA ILE A 29 2.32 -14.76 -2.55
C ILE A 29 1.77 -13.34 -2.41
N LEU A 30 0.92 -12.88 -3.36
CA LEU A 30 0.25 -11.58 -3.32
C LEU A 30 -0.90 -11.52 -2.30
N THR A 31 -1.28 -12.64 -1.66
CA THR A 31 -2.15 -12.57 -0.46
C THR A 31 -1.36 -12.13 0.79
N GLY A 32 -0.04 -12.05 0.67
CA GLY A 32 0.87 -11.55 1.68
C GLY A 32 1.19 -10.06 1.52
N VAL A 33 1.58 -9.45 2.65
CA VAL A 33 2.25 -8.16 2.69
C VAL A 33 3.75 -8.39 2.66
N LYS A 34 4.45 -7.74 1.74
CA LYS A 34 5.92 -7.71 1.74
C LYS A 34 6.39 -6.65 2.73
N ILE A 35 7.36 -7.01 3.55
CA ILE A 35 7.94 -6.18 4.59
C ILE A 35 9.42 -6.06 4.27
N ASP A 36 9.89 -4.84 3.99
CA ASP A 36 11.30 -4.55 3.76
C ASP A 36 11.78 -3.58 4.84
N LEU A 37 12.72 -4.03 5.67
CA LEU A 37 13.32 -3.25 6.73
C LEU A 37 14.74 -2.83 6.33
N SER A 38 14.96 -1.52 6.29
CA SER A 38 16.26 -0.91 6.06
C SER A 38 16.66 -0.06 7.27
N ASN A 39 17.90 0.43 7.30
CA ASN A 39 18.33 1.38 8.33
C ASN A 39 17.56 2.71 8.34
N LYS A 40 16.85 3.04 7.24
CA LYS A 40 16.05 4.27 7.12
C LYS A 40 14.63 4.10 7.63
N GLY A 41 14.16 2.87 7.81
CA GLY A 41 12.78 2.61 8.15
C GLY A 41 12.23 1.34 7.51
N LEU A 42 10.91 1.21 7.64
CA LEU A 42 10.13 0.04 7.26
C LEU A 42 9.26 0.37 6.05
N THR A 43 9.43 -0.37 4.97
CA THR A 43 8.55 -0.32 3.80
C THR A 43 7.60 -1.52 3.85
N LEU A 44 6.31 -1.25 3.71
CA LEU A 44 5.28 -2.25 3.52
C LEU A 44 4.75 -2.16 2.10
N THR A 45 4.58 -3.32 1.46
CA THR A 45 4.05 -3.39 0.10
C THR A 45 2.92 -4.41 0.05
N GLY A 46 1.77 -3.98 -0.48
CA GLY A 46 0.64 -4.82 -0.82
C GLY A 46 0.30 -4.67 -2.29
N SER A 47 -0.04 -5.77 -2.95
CA SER A 47 -0.37 -5.78 -4.38
C SER A 47 -1.34 -6.90 -4.72
N ASN A 48 -2.14 -6.70 -5.75
CA ASN A 48 -2.96 -7.73 -6.38
C ASN A 48 -2.67 -7.90 -7.88
N ALA A 49 -1.49 -7.44 -8.33
CA ALA A 49 -1.04 -7.34 -9.71
C ALA A 49 -1.66 -6.21 -10.55
N ASP A 50 -2.87 -5.74 -10.21
CA ASP A 50 -3.51 -4.59 -10.89
C ASP A 50 -3.16 -3.27 -10.20
N ILE A 51 -3.24 -3.25 -8.86
CA ILE A 51 -2.89 -2.12 -8.02
C ILE A 51 -1.84 -2.54 -7.02
N SER A 52 -0.95 -1.61 -6.68
CA SER A 52 0.05 -1.79 -5.64
C SER A 52 0.11 -0.55 -4.76
N ILE A 53 0.21 -0.76 -3.45
CA ILE A 53 0.38 0.30 -2.47
C ILE A 53 1.67 0.00 -1.72
N GLU A 54 2.60 0.94 -1.79
CA GLU A 54 3.79 0.98 -0.96
C GLU A 54 3.62 2.05 0.12
N SER A 55 3.96 1.72 1.35
CA SER A 55 3.85 2.62 2.49
C SER A 55 5.15 2.59 3.28
N PHE A 56 5.75 3.76 3.50
CA PHE A 56 7.03 3.90 4.18
C PHE A 56 6.86 4.53 5.56
N LEU A 57 7.38 3.86 6.59
CA LEU A 57 7.48 4.36 7.95
C LEU A 57 8.95 4.64 8.27
N SER A 58 9.30 5.93 8.33
CA SER A 58 10.66 6.38 8.64
C SER A 58 11.08 5.95 10.04
N SER A 59 12.36 5.59 10.20
CA SER A 59 12.97 5.39 11.52
C SER A 59 13.09 6.68 12.33
N GLU A 60 13.03 7.84 11.65
CA GLU A 60 13.10 9.18 12.27
C GLU A 60 11.72 9.68 12.73
N ASP A 61 10.63 8.98 12.40
CA ASP A 61 9.30 9.33 12.90
C ASP A 61 9.19 9.00 14.39
N GLU A 62 9.10 10.05 15.22
CA GLU A 62 8.97 9.92 16.69
C GLU A 62 7.77 9.06 17.10
N LYS A 63 6.67 9.07 16.34
CA LYS A 63 5.48 8.24 16.63
C LYS A 63 5.72 6.78 16.31
N ALA A 64 6.67 6.46 15.43
CA ALA A 64 7.02 5.08 15.12
C ALA A 64 7.77 4.41 16.27
N GLN A 65 8.51 5.19 17.08
CA GLN A 65 9.35 4.70 18.18
C GLN A 65 10.18 3.48 17.73
N MET A 66 10.73 3.57 16.51
CA MET A 66 11.30 2.43 15.82
C MET A 66 12.72 2.18 16.29
N LYS A 67 12.98 0.95 16.72
CA LYS A 67 14.32 0.44 17.02
C LYS A 67 14.65 -0.70 16.05
N ILE A 68 15.60 -0.44 15.18
CA ILE A 68 16.08 -1.39 14.16
C ILE A 68 17.31 -2.10 14.71
N GLU A 69 17.28 -3.42 14.77
CA GLU A 69 18.42 -4.23 15.25
C GLU A 69 19.09 -4.96 14.09
N SER A 70 18.32 -5.44 13.10
CA SER A 70 18.85 -6.13 11.93
C SER A 70 17.95 -5.85 10.71
N PRO A 71 18.46 -5.25 9.62
CA PRO A 71 17.72 -5.13 8.37
C PRO A 71 17.32 -6.50 7.77
N GLY A 72 16.46 -6.46 6.75
CA GLY A 72 16.08 -7.64 5.97
C GLY A 72 14.64 -7.55 5.47
N SER A 73 14.17 -8.62 4.87
CA SER A 73 12.86 -8.65 4.22
C SER A 73 12.15 -9.98 4.44
N ILE A 74 10.81 -9.94 4.45
CA ILE A 74 9.97 -11.12 4.58
C ILE A 74 8.57 -10.83 3.99
N VAL A 75 7.84 -11.88 3.60
CA VAL A 75 6.42 -11.77 3.25
C VAL A 75 5.58 -12.52 4.28
N LEU A 76 4.54 -11.86 4.81
CA LEU A 76 3.61 -12.46 5.77
C LEU A 76 2.18 -12.45 5.23
N GLN A 77 1.42 -13.52 5.49
CA GLN A 77 0.01 -13.60 5.09
C GLN A 77 -0.80 -12.46 5.71
N ALA A 78 -1.26 -11.52 4.87
CA ALA A 78 -1.65 -10.19 5.32
C ALA A 78 -2.83 -10.21 6.30
N ARG A 79 -3.86 -11.02 5.99
CA ARG A 79 -5.05 -11.16 6.85
C ARG A 79 -4.69 -11.67 8.24
N PHE A 80 -4.00 -12.80 8.30
CA PHE A 80 -3.65 -13.43 9.57
C PHE A 80 -2.70 -12.56 10.38
N PHE A 81 -1.68 -12.01 9.73
CA PHE A 81 -0.73 -11.09 10.35
C PHE A 81 -1.43 -9.85 10.94
N SER A 82 -2.34 -9.23 10.20
CA SER A 82 -3.09 -8.06 10.68
C SER A 82 -3.99 -8.38 11.87
N GLU A 83 -4.59 -9.57 11.89
CA GLU A 83 -5.38 -10.04 13.03
C GLU A 83 -4.51 -10.25 14.28
N ILE A 84 -3.28 -10.76 14.12
CA ILE A 84 -2.31 -10.87 15.22
C ILE A 84 -1.98 -9.48 15.75
N ILE A 85 -1.52 -8.56 14.89
CA ILE A 85 -1.09 -7.22 15.28
C ILE A 85 -2.20 -6.48 16.04
N ARG A 86 -3.46 -6.60 15.59
CA ARG A 86 -4.61 -5.96 16.24
C ARG A 86 -4.91 -6.51 17.65
N ARG A 87 -4.55 -7.76 17.93
CA ARG A 87 -4.83 -8.45 19.20
C ARG A 87 -3.70 -8.37 20.22
N LEU A 88 -2.55 -7.81 19.84
CA LEU A 88 -1.43 -7.66 20.77
C LEU A 88 -1.86 -6.80 21.98
N PRO A 89 -1.34 -7.08 23.19
CA PRO A 89 -1.75 -6.36 24.39
C PRO A 89 -1.05 -5.00 24.54
N GLU A 90 0.23 -4.90 24.17
CA GLU A 90 1.06 -3.73 24.45
C GLU A 90 1.16 -2.76 23.27
N ASN A 91 1.66 -1.56 23.57
CA ASN A 91 1.86 -0.49 22.59
C ASN A 91 3.04 -0.72 21.64
N HIS A 92 3.94 -1.65 21.96
CA HIS A 92 5.08 -2.00 21.11
C HIS A 92 4.94 -3.42 20.59
N VAL A 93 5.42 -3.64 19.37
CA VAL A 93 5.55 -4.95 18.75
C VAL A 93 6.99 -5.14 18.29
N THR A 94 7.54 -6.32 18.52
CA THR A 94 8.82 -6.76 17.98
C THR A 94 8.56 -7.81 16.91
N LEU A 95 9.19 -7.64 15.76
CA LEU A 95 9.23 -8.62 14.67
C LEU A 95 10.66 -9.10 14.52
N GLU A 96 10.88 -10.41 14.60
CA GLU A 96 12.17 -11.05 14.41
C GLU A 96 12.06 -12.20 13.42
N VAL A 97 12.82 -12.15 12.33
CA VAL A 97 12.95 -13.25 11.38
C VAL A 97 14.04 -14.18 11.89
N LEU A 98 13.63 -15.42 12.16
CA LEU A 98 14.47 -16.54 12.55
C LEU A 98 14.86 -17.37 11.32
N ASP A 99 15.51 -18.50 11.55
CA ASP A 99 15.84 -19.47 10.51
C ASP A 99 14.58 -20.01 9.80
N ASN A 100 14.74 -20.47 8.55
CA ASN A 100 13.66 -21.02 7.72
C ASN A 100 12.47 -20.09 7.51
N ASN A 101 12.70 -18.77 7.46
CA ASN A 101 11.65 -17.75 7.25
C ASN A 101 10.55 -17.73 8.32
N GLN A 102 10.82 -18.26 9.52
CA GLN A 102 9.90 -18.09 10.64
C GLN A 102 10.00 -16.67 11.20
N VAL A 103 8.87 -16.10 11.60
CA VAL A 103 8.80 -14.77 12.20
C VAL A 103 8.21 -14.89 13.59
N GLU A 104 9.00 -14.50 14.58
CA GLU A 104 8.56 -14.31 15.95
C GLU A 104 7.98 -12.90 16.10
N ILE A 105 6.76 -12.83 16.63
CA ILE A 105 6.01 -11.58 16.87
C ILE A 105 5.75 -11.49 18.36
N THR A 106 6.40 -10.53 19.03
CA THR A 106 6.34 -10.38 20.49
C THR A 106 5.74 -9.03 20.88
N SER A 107 4.92 -9.03 21.93
CA SER A 107 4.37 -7.81 22.54
C SER A 107 4.00 -8.08 24.00
N GLY A 108 4.84 -7.60 24.92
CA GLY A 108 4.71 -7.93 26.34
C GLY A 108 4.79 -9.44 26.58
N LYS A 109 3.71 -10.03 27.12
CA LYS A 109 3.61 -11.49 27.35
C LYS A 109 3.11 -12.27 26.13
N ALA A 110 2.63 -11.60 25.08
CA ALA A 110 2.17 -12.25 23.88
C ALA A 110 3.35 -12.62 22.98
N ASN A 111 3.36 -13.86 22.49
CA ASN A 111 4.36 -14.37 21.56
C ASN A 111 3.65 -15.24 20.51
N PHE A 112 3.88 -14.96 19.23
CA PHE A 112 3.40 -15.74 18.10
C PHE A 112 4.57 -16.10 17.20
N LEU A 113 4.61 -17.37 16.78
CA LEU A 113 5.54 -17.83 15.75
C LEU A 113 4.74 -18.12 14.47
N VAL A 114 5.10 -17.46 13.38
CA VAL A 114 4.40 -17.61 12.09
C VAL A 114 5.38 -17.94 10.98
N ASN A 115 4.95 -18.72 10.00
CA ASN A 115 5.75 -18.98 8.81
C ASN A 115 5.61 -17.80 7.84
N GLY A 116 6.72 -17.17 7.51
CA GLY A 116 6.84 -16.23 6.41
C GLY A 116 7.20 -16.92 5.11
N LEU A 117 7.16 -16.13 4.04
CA LEU A 117 7.63 -16.50 2.71
C LEU A 117 8.83 -15.62 2.36
N ASP A 118 9.69 -16.15 1.49
CA ASP A 118 10.85 -15.41 0.99
C ASP A 118 10.39 -14.17 0.21
N ALA A 119 10.96 -13.02 0.57
CA ALA A 119 10.63 -11.75 -0.07
C ALA A 119 11.14 -11.65 -1.51
N GLU A 120 12.18 -12.41 -1.88
CA GLU A 120 12.69 -12.46 -3.25
C GLU A 120 11.72 -13.15 -4.22
N SER A 121 10.78 -13.94 -3.68
CA SER A 121 9.70 -14.54 -4.47
C SER A 121 8.56 -13.56 -4.75
N TYR A 122 8.53 -12.39 -4.08
CA TYR A 122 7.51 -11.37 -4.31
C TYR A 122 7.78 -10.67 -5.65
N PRO A 123 6.78 -10.53 -6.53
CA PRO A 123 7.01 -9.98 -7.86
C PRO A 123 7.50 -8.53 -7.77
N HIS A 124 8.44 -8.18 -8.65
CA HIS A 124 8.87 -6.80 -8.80
C HIS A 124 7.73 -5.95 -9.33
N LEU A 125 7.44 -4.87 -8.61
CA LEU A 125 6.45 -3.91 -9.04
C LEU A 125 7.03 -3.05 -10.17
N PRO A 126 6.21 -2.66 -11.16
CA PRO A 126 6.65 -1.78 -12.23
C PRO A 126 7.09 -0.43 -11.64
N VAL A 127 8.27 0.04 -12.06
CA VAL A 127 8.76 1.38 -11.71
C VAL A 127 8.05 2.39 -12.62
N VAL A 128 7.38 3.37 -12.01
CA VAL A 128 6.79 4.49 -12.74
C VAL A 128 7.89 5.51 -13.02
N ASP A 129 8.08 5.88 -14.29
CA ASP A 129 8.99 6.94 -14.68
C ASP A 129 8.47 8.30 -14.16
N SER A 130 9.23 8.94 -13.28
CA SER A 130 8.88 10.23 -12.66
C SER A 130 9.23 11.45 -13.52
N GLN A 131 9.62 11.27 -14.78
CA GLN A 131 9.95 12.40 -15.67
C GLN A 131 8.79 13.39 -15.90
N GLN A 132 7.53 12.95 -15.73
CA GLN A 132 6.35 13.80 -15.91
C GLN A 132 5.38 13.66 -14.74
N GLU A 133 5.55 14.52 -13.73
CA GLU A 133 4.65 14.59 -12.57
C GLU A 133 3.61 15.71 -12.74
N ILE A 134 2.41 15.46 -12.21
CA ILE A 134 1.34 16.46 -12.08
C ILE A 134 1.00 16.60 -10.60
N GLN A 135 1.01 17.84 -10.10
CA GLN A 135 0.55 18.14 -8.75
C GLN A 135 -0.93 18.55 -8.79
N LEU A 136 -1.76 17.92 -7.97
CA LEU A 136 -3.19 18.19 -7.89
C LEU A 136 -3.65 18.11 -6.42
N PRO A 137 -4.50 19.04 -5.93
CA PRO A 137 -5.05 18.94 -4.59
C PRO A 137 -5.85 17.65 -4.41
N VAL A 138 -5.63 16.94 -3.29
CA VAL A 138 -6.29 15.66 -2.99
C VAL A 138 -7.81 15.79 -3.01
N ASP A 139 -8.35 16.87 -2.45
CA ASP A 139 -9.80 17.13 -2.44
C ASP A 139 -10.37 17.27 -3.85
N MET A 140 -9.59 17.85 -4.75
CA MET A 140 -9.96 17.97 -6.16
C MET A 140 -9.98 16.60 -6.83
N LEU A 141 -8.96 15.75 -6.61
CA LEU A 141 -8.94 14.39 -7.17
C LEU A 141 -10.13 13.58 -6.67
N ASN A 142 -10.37 13.61 -5.34
CA ASN A 142 -11.48 12.91 -4.71
C ASN A 142 -12.82 13.37 -5.28
N LYS A 143 -13.00 14.69 -5.46
CA LYS A 143 -14.20 15.23 -6.09
C LYS A 143 -14.38 14.71 -7.52
N LEU A 144 -13.34 14.79 -8.36
CA LEU A 144 -13.40 14.31 -9.74
C LEU A 144 -13.75 12.81 -9.81
N ILE A 145 -13.13 11.99 -8.98
CA ILE A 145 -13.41 10.54 -8.91
C ILE A 145 -14.87 10.32 -8.49
N ASN A 146 -15.32 10.94 -7.39
CA ASN A 146 -16.68 10.75 -6.89
C ASN A 146 -17.76 11.21 -7.87
N GLU A 147 -17.49 12.27 -8.63
CA GLU A 147 -18.41 12.77 -9.66
C GLU A 147 -18.41 11.92 -10.93
N THR A 148 -17.46 11.03 -11.16
CA THR A 148 -17.32 10.31 -12.47
C THR A 148 -17.32 8.80 -12.37
N VAL A 149 -16.84 8.20 -11.27
CA VAL A 149 -16.64 6.74 -11.17
C VAL A 149 -17.92 5.93 -11.32
N PHE A 150 -19.08 6.48 -10.92
CA PHE A 150 -20.37 5.79 -11.05
C PHE A 150 -20.81 5.60 -12.51
N ALA A 151 -20.20 6.33 -13.45
CA ALA A 151 -20.52 6.28 -14.87
C ALA A 151 -19.81 5.13 -15.61
N VAL A 152 -18.79 4.50 -15.00
CA VAL A 152 -18.00 3.46 -15.67
C VAL A 152 -18.81 2.18 -15.87
N SER A 153 -18.49 1.44 -16.93
CA SER A 153 -19.03 0.11 -17.16
C SER A 153 -18.55 -0.85 -16.08
N GLN A 154 -19.45 -1.73 -15.61
CA GLN A 154 -19.09 -2.90 -14.79
C GLN A 154 -18.90 -4.16 -15.66
N HIS A 155 -19.12 -4.06 -16.97
CA HIS A 155 -18.94 -5.16 -17.90
C HIS A 155 -17.52 -5.19 -18.44
N GLU A 156 -16.78 -6.24 -18.07
CA GLU A 156 -15.41 -6.51 -18.51
C GLU A 156 -15.28 -6.86 -20.00
N SER A 157 -16.40 -7.03 -20.73
CA SER A 157 -16.38 -7.26 -22.18
C SER A 157 -15.87 -6.06 -22.98
N ARG A 158 -15.82 -4.86 -22.36
CA ARG A 158 -15.25 -3.64 -22.93
C ARG A 158 -14.36 -2.92 -21.89
N PRO A 159 -13.12 -3.39 -21.66
CA PRO A 159 -12.24 -2.86 -20.61
C PRO A 159 -11.96 -1.35 -20.71
N ILE A 160 -11.96 -0.80 -21.91
CA ILE A 160 -11.78 0.66 -22.12
C ILE A 160 -12.85 1.51 -21.40
N LEU A 161 -13.99 0.92 -21.05
CA LEU A 161 -15.10 1.61 -20.38
C LEU A 161 -15.16 1.36 -18.86
N THR A 162 -14.28 0.52 -18.30
CA THR A 162 -14.28 0.20 -16.86
C THR A 162 -13.46 1.20 -16.04
N GLY A 163 -12.71 2.09 -16.70
CA GLY A 163 -11.94 3.16 -16.09
C GLY A 163 -12.52 4.56 -16.32
N VAL A 164 -12.02 5.54 -15.55
CA VAL A 164 -12.30 6.97 -15.75
C VAL A 164 -11.28 7.55 -16.72
N HIS A 165 -11.76 8.21 -17.78
CA HIS A 165 -10.88 8.83 -18.78
C HIS A 165 -10.37 10.19 -18.29
N PHE A 166 -9.13 10.23 -17.80
CA PHE A 166 -8.44 11.47 -17.43
C PHE A 166 -7.68 12.05 -18.63
N THR A 167 -7.77 13.36 -18.77
CA THR A 167 -7.13 14.10 -19.87
C THR A 167 -6.69 15.47 -19.38
N LEU A 168 -5.40 15.73 -19.45
CA LEU A 168 -4.84 17.04 -19.16
C LEU A 168 -4.72 17.82 -20.47
N LYS A 169 -5.37 18.97 -20.56
CA LYS A 169 -5.16 19.91 -21.65
C LYS A 169 -4.70 21.25 -21.07
N ASN A 170 -3.73 21.88 -21.71
CA ASN A 170 -3.32 23.26 -21.41
C ASN A 170 -4.41 24.30 -21.80
N SER A 171 -5.66 23.86 -22.05
CA SER A 171 -6.82 24.67 -22.45
C SER A 171 -8.14 23.86 -22.26
N PRO A 172 -9.31 24.48 -22.01
CA PRO A 172 -10.33 23.97 -21.06
C PRO A 172 -11.41 23.02 -21.63
N PHE A 173 -11.06 22.02 -22.44
CA PHE A 173 -12.09 21.10 -22.96
C PHE A 173 -11.65 19.65 -23.07
N VAL A 174 -12.23 18.76 -22.26
CA VAL A 174 -12.20 17.32 -22.57
C VAL A 174 -13.53 16.61 -22.34
N SER A 175 -13.74 15.55 -23.13
CA SER A 175 -14.97 14.75 -23.34
C SER A 175 -14.60 13.29 -23.68
N SER A 176 -15.32 12.29 -23.12
CA SER A 176 -15.99 11.19 -23.86
C SER A 176 -16.84 10.24 -22.94
N SER A 177 -17.80 9.52 -23.56
CA SER A 177 -19.03 8.80 -23.10
C SER A 177 -18.86 7.39 -22.46
N TYR A 178 -19.84 6.72 -21.79
CA TYR A 178 -21.32 6.67 -21.83
C TYR A 178 -21.94 6.57 -20.41
N ARG A 179 -23.17 7.11 -20.21
CA ARG A 179 -23.74 7.63 -18.93
C ARG A 179 -22.90 8.79 -18.40
N PHE A 180 -23.00 9.92 -19.12
CA PHE A 180 -22.08 11.04 -19.00
C PHE A 180 -22.16 11.71 -17.62
N SER A 181 -21.06 11.65 -16.86
CA SER A 181 -20.73 12.66 -15.87
C SER A 181 -19.35 13.21 -16.22
N SER A 182 -19.27 14.52 -16.39
CA SER A 182 -18.01 15.21 -16.67
C SER A 182 -17.76 16.22 -15.57
N ALA A 183 -16.66 16.05 -14.86
CA ALA A 183 -16.17 17.03 -13.92
C ALA A 183 -14.98 17.76 -14.56
N LYS A 184 -15.04 19.10 -14.62
CA LYS A 184 -13.94 19.94 -15.09
C LYS A 184 -13.33 20.67 -13.89
N SER A 185 -12.02 20.64 -13.80
CA SER A 185 -11.27 21.48 -12.88
C SER A 185 -10.12 22.17 -13.60
N THR A 186 -9.94 23.45 -13.34
CA THR A 186 -8.82 24.24 -13.86
C THR A 186 -7.77 24.33 -12.77
N TYR A 187 -6.58 23.79 -13.03
CA TYR A 187 -5.43 23.91 -12.14
C TYR A 187 -4.41 24.89 -12.72
N TYR A 188 -4.01 25.88 -11.93
CA TYR A 188 -2.93 26.80 -12.28
C TYR A 188 -1.64 26.30 -11.63
N SER A 189 -0.73 25.73 -12.43
CA SER A 189 0.63 25.44 -11.98
C SER A 189 1.42 26.75 -11.97
N PHE A 190 1.64 27.32 -10.79
CA PHE A 190 2.67 28.34 -10.61
C PHE A 190 4.00 27.63 -10.44
N ARG A 191 4.74 27.46 -11.55
CA ARG A 191 6.17 27.14 -11.46
C ARG A 191 6.87 28.31 -10.77
N LYS A 192 7.57 28.03 -9.66
CA LYS A 192 8.69 28.86 -9.20
C LYS A 192 9.97 28.30 -9.80
#